data_AF-A0A924V152-F1
#
_entry.id   AF-A0A924V152-F1
#
_cell.length_a   1.000
_cell.length_b   1.000
_cell.length_c   1.000
_cell.angle_alpha   90.00
_cell.angle_beta   90.00
_cell.angle_gamma   90.00
#
_symmetry.space_group_name_H-M   'P 1'
#
loop_
_entity.id
_entity.type
_entity.pdbx_description
1 polymer ?
#
loop_
_entity_poly.entity_id
_entity_poly.type
_entity_poly.pdbx_seq_one_letter_code
_entity_poly.pdbx_strand_id
1 'polypeptide(L)'
;MSNYTITQNQTPTNDEGGLMIINHITYALYLFSFFTVGLTWLVAIIINYVKRSDANGTWLQSHFDWQINTFWYGIVMAIIATVLIFIGLPTGLAGLASEDSMSSFSLLSLSGLLVLAGGLLWFFIICWHLYRIIRGWLALVSRKSLP
;
A
#
# COMPACT_ATOMS: atom_id res chain seq x y z
N MET A 1 14.06 -54.86 -0.17
CA MET A 1 14.73 -53.55 0.04
C MET A 1 13.68 -52.47 -0.10
N SER A 2 13.23 -51.86 1.00
CA SER A 2 12.24 -50.77 0.97
C SER A 2 12.95 -49.47 0.61
N ASN A 3 12.52 -48.84 -0.48
CA ASN A 3 12.97 -47.52 -0.86
C ASN A 3 12.40 -46.50 0.13
N TYR A 4 13.21 -46.04 1.06
CA TYR A 4 12.87 -44.91 1.92
C TYR A 4 13.03 -43.64 1.09
N THR A 5 11.90 -43.08 0.66
CA THR A 5 11.84 -41.74 0.10
C THR A 5 12.33 -40.77 1.18
N ILE A 6 13.55 -40.26 1.03
CA ILE A 6 14.05 -39.16 1.87
C ILE A 6 13.13 -37.97 1.58
N THR A 7 12.23 -37.66 2.51
CA THR A 7 11.52 -36.39 2.53
C THR A 7 12.61 -35.32 2.66
N GLN A 8 12.91 -34.64 1.56
CA GLN A 8 13.82 -33.50 1.52
C GLN A 8 13.30 -32.46 2.52
N ASN A 9 13.87 -32.48 3.71
CA ASN A 9 13.63 -31.48 4.73
C ASN A 9 14.28 -30.20 4.19
N GLN A 10 13.50 -29.37 3.49
CA GLN A 10 13.96 -28.11 2.91
C GLN A 10 14.46 -27.24 4.06
N THR A 11 15.77 -27.25 4.28
CA THR A 11 16.43 -26.20 5.03
C THR A 11 16.23 -24.94 4.20
N PRO A 12 15.69 -23.84 4.77
CA PRO A 12 15.65 -22.58 4.03
C PRO A 12 17.07 -22.32 3.58
N THR A 13 17.27 -22.26 2.27
CA THR A 13 18.56 -21.86 1.70
C THR A 13 18.90 -20.48 2.31
N ASN A 14 20.18 -20.18 2.49
CA ASN A 14 20.60 -18.95 3.21
C ASN A 14 19.99 -17.65 2.61
N ASP A 15 19.42 -17.71 1.41
CA ASP A 15 18.66 -16.67 0.73
C ASP A 15 17.24 -16.42 1.32
N GLU A 16 16.46 -17.44 1.71
CA GLU A 16 15.09 -17.26 2.23
C GLU A 16 15.07 -16.48 3.55
N GLY A 17 16.04 -16.74 4.42
CA GLY A 17 16.22 -15.99 5.65
C GLY A 17 16.48 -14.50 5.39
N GLY A 18 17.33 -14.20 4.40
CA GLY A 18 17.59 -12.82 3.95
C GLY A 18 16.35 -12.16 3.35
N LEU A 19 15.60 -12.87 2.50
CA LEU A 19 14.36 -12.38 1.90
C LEU A 19 13.25 -12.12 2.93
N MET A 20 13.19 -12.93 3.99
CA MET A 20 12.29 -12.71 5.11
C MET A 20 12.65 -11.42 5.86
N ILE A 21 13.93 -11.18 6.15
CA ILE A 21 14.40 -9.93 6.77
C ILE A 21 14.04 -8.74 5.87
N ILE A 22 14.27 -8.85 4.57
CA ILE A 22 13.90 -7.81 3.60
C ILE A 22 12.40 -7.51 3.66
N ASN A 23 11.54 -8.53 3.69
CA ASN A 23 10.10 -8.33 3.82
C ASN A 23 9.72 -7.60 5.13
N HIS A 24 10.37 -7.92 6.26
CA HIS A 24 10.14 -7.18 7.51
C HIS A 24 10.55 -5.72 7.38
N ILE A 25 11.69 -5.44 6.75
CA ILE A 25 12.17 -4.08 6.50
C ILE A 25 11.19 -3.33 5.59
N THR A 26 10.72 -3.95 4.52
CA THR A 26 9.76 -3.30 3.61
C THR A 26 8.45 -3.03 4.33
N TYR A 27 7.85 -3.98 5.06
CA TYR A 27 6.65 -3.71 5.86
C TYR A 27 6.85 -2.56 6.86
N ALA A 28 8.01 -2.51 7.53
CA ALA A 28 8.36 -1.41 8.42
C ALA A 28 8.47 -0.06 7.68
N LEU A 29 9.08 -0.03 6.49
CA LEU A 29 9.17 1.18 5.65
C LEU A 29 7.80 1.66 5.16
N TYR A 30 6.89 0.74 4.80
CA TYR A 30 5.50 1.07 4.46
C TYR A 30 4.78 1.68 5.67
N LEU A 31 4.94 1.13 6.88
CA LEU A 31 4.35 1.70 8.09
C LEU A 31 4.99 3.04 8.47
N PHE A 32 6.30 3.20 8.26
CA PHE A 32 6.98 4.46 8.52
C PHE A 32 6.62 5.55 7.50
N SER A 33 6.12 5.17 6.32
CA SER A 33 5.74 6.12 5.27
C SER A 33 4.63 7.08 5.69
N PHE A 34 3.79 6.70 6.65
CA PHE A 34 2.78 7.58 7.22
C PHE A 34 3.37 8.83 7.90
N PHE A 35 4.59 8.74 8.46
CA PHE A 35 5.29 9.88 9.06
C PHE A 35 6.01 10.77 8.03
N THR A 36 6.24 10.25 6.83
CA THR A 36 6.95 10.95 5.75
C THR A 36 6.04 11.37 4.61
N VAL A 37 4.72 11.31 4.82
CA VAL A 37 3.69 11.61 3.81
C VAL A 37 3.93 10.80 2.51
N GLY A 38 4.32 9.54 2.67
CA GLY A 38 4.52 8.59 1.57
C GLY A 38 5.94 8.56 0.96
N LEU A 39 6.90 9.36 1.43
CA LEU A 39 8.24 9.40 0.81
C LEU A 39 8.98 8.05 0.91
N THR A 40 9.00 7.42 2.09
CA THR A 40 9.68 6.14 2.28
C THR A 40 8.97 4.97 1.61
N TRP A 41 7.75 5.18 1.13
CA TRP A 41 6.99 4.19 0.39
C TRP A 41 7.64 3.86 -0.96
N LEU A 42 8.22 4.86 -1.62
CA LEU A 42 8.95 4.69 -2.89
C LEU A 42 10.16 3.76 -2.74
N VAL A 43 10.89 3.90 -1.64
CA VAL A 43 12.03 3.02 -1.34
C VAL A 43 11.55 1.59 -1.16
N ALA A 44 10.46 1.39 -0.43
CA ALA A 44 9.93 0.06 -0.15
C ALA A 44 9.43 -0.65 -1.43
N ILE A 45 8.73 0.06 -2.33
CA ILE A 45 8.26 -0.53 -3.58
C ILE A 45 9.43 -0.86 -4.53
N ILE A 46 10.49 -0.05 -4.56
CA ILE A 46 11.70 -0.36 -5.34
C ILE A 46 12.34 -1.65 -4.83
N ILE A 47 12.54 -1.77 -3.51
CA ILE A 47 13.09 -2.99 -2.90
C ILE A 47 12.22 -4.20 -3.26
N ASN A 48 10.90 -4.06 -3.16
CA ASN A 48 9.97 -5.15 -3.50
C ASN A 48 10.14 -5.60 -4.96
N TYR A 49 10.22 -4.69 -5.93
CA TYR A 49 10.43 -5.06 -7.33
C TYR A 49 11.78 -5.71 -7.57
N VAL A 50 12.85 -5.18 -6.96
CA VAL A 50 14.21 -5.71 -7.11
C VAL A 50 14.32 -7.11 -6.53
N LYS A 51 13.67 -7.38 -5.39
CA LYS A 51 13.81 -8.65 -4.65
C LYS A 51 12.72 -9.68 -4.93
N ARG A 52 11.69 -9.31 -5.68
CA ARG A 52 10.60 -10.21 -6.06
C ARG A 52 11.09 -11.44 -6.82
N SER A 53 12.00 -11.29 -7.78
CA SER A 53 12.50 -12.41 -8.59
C SER A 53 13.27 -13.44 -7.78
N ASP A 54 13.99 -12.99 -6.75
CA ASP A 54 14.78 -13.84 -5.85
C ASP A 54 13.87 -14.75 -5.01
N ALA A 55 12.60 -14.37 -4.83
CA ALA A 55 11.62 -15.13 -4.06
C ALA A 55 10.82 -16.15 -4.90
N ASN A 56 11.08 -16.28 -6.21
CA ASN A 56 10.32 -17.15 -7.09
C ASN A 56 10.32 -18.61 -6.61
N GLY A 57 9.14 -19.21 -6.55
CA GLY A 57 8.98 -20.60 -6.07
C GLY A 57 9.03 -20.75 -4.54
N THR A 58 9.19 -19.65 -3.80
CA THR A 58 9.07 -19.61 -2.34
C THR A 58 7.72 -19.02 -1.91
N TRP A 59 7.31 -19.26 -0.67
CA TRP A 59 6.10 -18.64 -0.10
C TRP A 59 6.24 -17.11 0.05
N LEU A 60 7.48 -16.58 0.09
CA LEU A 60 7.76 -15.15 0.22
C LEU A 60 7.39 -14.35 -1.04
N GLN A 61 7.32 -15.01 -2.21
CA GLN A 61 6.86 -14.37 -3.45
C GLN A 61 5.50 -13.68 -3.26
N SER A 62 4.59 -14.36 -2.56
CA SER A 62 3.26 -13.82 -2.25
C SER A 62 3.29 -12.55 -1.39
N HIS A 63 4.31 -12.37 -0.54
CA HIS A 63 4.46 -11.15 0.26
C HIS A 63 4.99 -9.98 -0.56
N PHE A 64 5.90 -10.23 -1.51
CA PHE A 64 6.34 -9.20 -2.45
C PHE A 64 5.17 -8.77 -3.36
N ASP A 65 4.45 -9.73 -3.93
CA ASP A 65 3.27 -9.47 -4.76
C ASP A 65 2.18 -8.72 -3.97
N TRP A 66 1.94 -9.10 -2.72
CA TRP A 66 0.98 -8.43 -1.84
C TRP A 66 1.32 -6.96 -1.59
N GLN A 67 2.59 -6.66 -1.31
CA GLN A 67 3.04 -5.28 -1.06
C GLN A 67 3.01 -4.43 -2.33
N ILE A 68 3.39 -5.02 -3.48
CA ILE A 68 3.32 -4.37 -4.80
C ILE A 68 1.86 -4.03 -5.14
N ASN A 69 0.94 -4.99 -4.98
CA ASN A 69 -0.48 -4.77 -5.26
C ASN A 69 -1.08 -3.72 -4.31
N THR A 70 -0.70 -3.75 -3.02
CA THR A 70 -1.12 -2.72 -2.06
C THR A 70 -0.71 -1.33 -2.51
N PHE A 71 0.52 -1.17 -3.03
CA PHE A 71 1.00 0.09 -3.59
C PHE A 71 0.12 0.58 -4.74
N TRP A 72 -0.11 -0.25 -5.75
CA TRP A 72 -0.86 0.20 -6.94
C TRP A 72 -2.33 0.47 -6.66
N TYR A 73 -2.99 -0.37 -5.87
CA TYR A 73 -4.35 -0.08 -5.41
C TYR A 73 -4.38 1.23 -4.62
N GLY A 74 -3.37 1.50 -3.80
CA GLY A 74 -3.25 2.75 -3.07
C GLY A 74 -3.14 3.97 -3.98
N ILE A 75 -2.29 3.93 -5.00
CA ILE A 75 -2.14 5.01 -5.98
C ILE A 75 -3.47 5.29 -6.69
N VAL A 76 -4.15 4.25 -7.18
CA VAL A 76 -5.43 4.42 -7.88
C VAL A 76 -6.48 5.08 -6.97
N MET A 77 -6.64 4.58 -5.74
CA MET A 77 -7.61 5.12 -4.80
C MET A 77 -7.24 6.56 -4.38
N ALA A 78 -5.95 6.84 -4.18
CA ALA A 78 -5.47 8.18 -3.83
C ALA A 78 -5.71 9.20 -4.94
N ILE A 79 -5.51 8.81 -6.21
CA ILE A 79 -5.84 9.65 -7.37
C ILE A 79 -7.33 9.98 -7.38
N ILE A 80 -8.19 8.97 -7.21
CA ILE A 80 -9.65 9.16 -7.16
C ILE A 80 -10.03 10.11 -6.03
N ALA A 81 -9.51 9.90 -4.81
CA ALA A 81 -9.76 10.75 -3.66
C ALA A 81 -9.34 12.21 -3.91
N THR A 82 -8.16 12.39 -4.47
CA THR A 82 -7.58 13.71 -4.75
C THR A 82 -8.37 14.44 -5.83
N VAL A 83 -8.78 13.75 -6.89
CA VAL A 83 -9.61 14.33 -7.96
C VAL A 83 -10.97 14.77 -7.41
N LEU A 84 -11.61 13.96 -6.54
CA LEU A 84 -12.87 14.34 -5.89
C LEU A 84 -12.72 15.61 -5.05
N ILE A 85 -11.65 15.70 -4.24
CA ILE A 85 -11.36 16.91 -3.45
C ILE A 85 -11.08 18.09 -4.37
N PHE A 86 -10.25 17.92 -5.40
CA PHE A 86 -9.86 18.99 -6.31
C PHE A 86 -11.05 19.57 -7.07
N ILE A 87 -11.99 18.73 -7.54
CA ILE A 87 -13.24 19.17 -8.17
C ILE A 87 -14.14 19.88 -7.14
N GLY A 88 -14.20 19.39 -5.91
CA GLY A 88 -15.01 19.95 -4.83
C GLY A 88 -14.46 21.24 -4.22
N LEU A 89 -13.17 21.56 -4.39
CA LEU A 89 -12.61 22.78 -3.84
C LEU A 89 -13.12 24.01 -4.63
N PRO A 90 -13.47 25.13 -3.95
CA PRO A 90 -13.88 26.37 -4.63
C PRO A 90 -12.85 26.84 -5.66
N THR A 91 -11.56 26.62 -5.39
CA THR A 91 -10.41 26.93 -6.25
C THR A 91 -10.13 25.90 -7.35
N GLY A 92 -10.97 24.86 -7.46
CA GLY A 92 -10.84 23.78 -8.46
C GLY A 92 -11.23 24.22 -9.86
N LEU A 93 -12.17 23.50 -10.49
CA LEU A 93 -12.54 23.67 -11.91
C LEU A 93 -13.07 25.09 -12.27
N ALA A 94 -13.62 25.84 -11.31
CA ALA A 94 -14.24 27.15 -11.54
C ALA A 94 -13.53 28.34 -10.86
N GLY A 95 -12.78 28.11 -9.78
CA GLY A 95 -12.13 29.19 -9.02
C GLY A 95 -10.86 29.76 -9.63
N LEU A 96 -10.23 29.08 -10.60
CA LEU A 96 -9.10 29.62 -11.35
C LEU A 96 -9.50 30.66 -12.42
N ALA A 97 -10.79 30.74 -12.75
CA ALA A 97 -11.32 31.62 -13.81
C ALA A 97 -12.23 32.75 -13.29
N SER A 98 -12.51 32.79 -11.98
CA SER A 98 -13.42 33.77 -11.38
C SER A 98 -12.80 34.43 -10.14
N GLU A 99 -12.58 35.74 -10.23
CA GLU A 99 -12.04 36.58 -9.14
C GLU A 99 -13.01 36.72 -7.95
N ASP A 100 -14.29 36.34 -8.13
CA ASP A 100 -15.36 36.46 -7.11
C ASP A 100 -15.62 35.18 -6.28
N SER A 101 -14.77 34.15 -6.40
CA SER A 101 -15.03 32.78 -5.92
C SER A 101 -14.79 32.52 -4.42
N MET A 102 -14.37 33.54 -3.64
CA MET A 102 -14.28 33.43 -2.17
C MET A 102 -15.65 33.45 -1.46
N SER A 103 -16.74 33.56 -2.22
CA SER A 103 -18.11 33.55 -1.67
C SER A 103 -18.54 32.13 -1.24
N SER A 104 -18.44 31.92 0.08
CA SER A 104 -19.19 30.95 0.90
C SER A 104 -19.08 29.46 0.53
N PHE A 105 -17.87 28.89 0.66
CA PHE A 105 -17.73 27.44 0.83
C PHE A 105 -18.57 26.97 2.02
N SER A 106 -19.56 26.11 1.74
CA SER A 106 -20.42 25.49 2.77
C SER A 106 -20.30 23.97 2.66
N LEU A 107 -20.13 23.30 3.80
CA LEU A 107 -20.02 21.84 3.87
C LEU A 107 -21.25 21.09 3.34
N LEU A 108 -22.41 21.75 3.31
CA LEU A 108 -23.67 21.18 2.82
C LEU A 108 -23.91 21.43 1.33
N SER A 109 -23.09 22.27 0.68
CA SER A 109 -23.16 22.48 -0.78
C SER A 109 -22.57 21.29 -1.54
N LEU A 110 -22.90 21.12 -2.82
CA LEU A 110 -22.37 20.02 -3.64
C LEU A 110 -20.82 19.97 -3.62
N SER A 111 -20.17 21.13 -3.67
CA SER A 111 -18.70 21.25 -3.58
C SER A 111 -18.19 20.82 -2.20
N GLY A 112 -18.85 21.25 -1.12
CA GLY A 112 -18.57 20.80 0.25
C GLY A 112 -18.74 19.29 0.44
N LEU A 113 -19.80 18.70 -0.12
CA LEU A 113 -20.05 17.27 -0.08
C LEU A 113 -18.99 16.46 -0.84
N LEU A 114 -18.49 16.98 -1.97
CA LEU A 114 -17.39 16.35 -2.72
C LEU A 114 -16.07 16.36 -1.92
N VAL A 115 -15.75 17.47 -1.26
CA VAL A 115 -14.57 17.57 -0.38
C VAL A 115 -14.70 16.61 0.80
N LEU A 116 -15.87 16.55 1.44
CA LEU A 116 -16.14 15.61 2.53
C LEU A 116 -16.04 14.15 2.05
N ALA A 117 -16.64 13.82 0.92
CA ALA A 117 -16.58 12.48 0.34
C ALA A 117 -15.13 12.07 0.03
N GLY A 118 -14.35 12.96 -0.59
CA GLY A 118 -12.93 12.72 -0.85
C GLY A 118 -12.11 12.59 0.42
N GLY A 119 -12.38 13.39 1.46
CA GLY A 119 -11.73 13.29 2.77
C GLY A 119 -12.06 11.98 3.51
N LEU A 120 -13.31 11.54 3.49
CA LEU A 120 -13.72 10.24 4.03
C LEU A 120 -13.07 9.09 3.26
N LEU A 121 -12.94 9.22 1.94
CA LEU A 121 -12.26 8.24 1.11
C LEU A 121 -10.76 8.18 1.45
N TRP A 122 -10.11 9.31 1.70
CA TRP A 122 -8.73 9.35 2.22
C TRP A 122 -8.57 8.64 3.56
N PHE A 123 -9.47 8.89 4.51
CA PHE A 123 -9.47 8.20 5.80
C PHE A 123 -9.65 6.68 5.61
N PHE A 124 -10.59 6.29 4.77
CA PHE A 124 -10.79 4.88 4.41
C PHE A 124 -9.54 4.25 3.78
N ILE A 125 -8.85 4.93 2.86
CA ILE A 125 -7.60 4.45 2.25
C ILE A 125 -6.52 4.22 3.30
N ILE A 126 -6.39 5.11 4.30
CA ILE A 126 -5.41 4.97 5.38
C ILE A 126 -5.72 3.73 6.22
N CYS A 127 -6.97 3.57 6.65
CA CYS A 127 -7.40 2.38 7.41
C CYS A 127 -7.18 1.10 6.60
N TRP A 128 -7.55 1.12 5.32
CA TRP A 128 -7.36 0.01 4.39
C TRP A 128 -5.88 -0.36 4.22
N HIS A 129 -4.99 0.63 4.08
CA HIS A 129 -3.54 0.41 4.01
C HIS A 129 -2.99 -0.21 5.28
N LEU A 130 -3.32 0.37 6.43
CA LEU A 130 -2.85 -0.14 7.72
C LEU A 130 -3.29 -1.59 7.91
N TYR A 131 -4.56 -1.89 7.62
CA TYR A 131 -5.06 -3.25 7.61
C TYR A 131 -4.24 -4.18 6.69
N ARG A 132 -4.00 -3.78 5.43
CA ARG A 132 -3.24 -4.57 4.45
C ARG A 132 -1.80 -4.84 4.90
N ILE A 133 -1.14 -3.83 5.47
CA ILE A 133 0.23 -3.93 5.99
C ILE A 133 0.27 -4.86 7.20
N ILE A 134 -0.60 -4.63 8.20
CA ILE A 134 -0.65 -5.45 9.41
C ILE A 134 -0.99 -6.90 9.07
N ARG A 135 -1.98 -7.14 8.21
CA ARG A 135 -2.35 -8.49 7.78
C ARG A 135 -1.22 -9.19 7.02
N GLY A 136 -0.52 -8.47 6.14
CA GLY A 136 0.63 -9.01 5.41
C GLY A 136 1.79 -9.35 6.33
N TRP A 137 2.04 -8.49 7.33
CA TRP A 137 3.11 -8.69 8.30
C TRP A 137 2.80 -9.82 9.30
N LEU A 138 1.56 -9.92 9.78
CA LEU A 138 1.12 -11.04 10.63
C LEU A 138 1.28 -12.40 9.94
N ALA A 139 0.96 -12.48 8.65
CA ALA A 139 1.18 -13.69 7.85
C ALA A 139 2.67 -14.03 7.73
N LEU A 140 3.53 -13.01 7.56
CA LEU A 140 4.99 -13.17 7.48
C LEU A 140 5.56 -13.74 8.78
N VAL A 141 5.16 -13.17 9.93
CA VAL A 141 5.54 -13.66 11.27
C VAL A 141 5.04 -15.09 11.49
N SER A 142 3.86 -15.41 10.96
CA SER A 142 3.28 -16.76 11.01
C SER A 142 3.89 -17.74 10.00
N ARG A 143 4.83 -17.29 9.15
CA ARG A 143 5.42 -18.07 8.04
C ARG A 143 4.37 -18.68 7.11
N LYS A 144 3.32 -17.92 6.80
CA LYS A 144 2.24 -18.33 5.89
C LYS A 144 2.27 -17.47 4.63
N SER A 145 2.09 -18.08 3.47
CA SER A 145 1.86 -17.35 2.23
C SER A 145 0.57 -16.53 2.29
N LEU A 146 0.54 -15.48 1.49
CA LEU A 146 -0.65 -14.68 1.26
C LEU A 146 -1.42 -15.23 0.05
N PRO A 147 -2.77 -15.19 0.10
CA PRO A 147 -3.62 -15.54 -1.02
C PRO A 147 -3.50 -14.54 -2.17
#